data_AF-A0AB33K7C2-F1
#
_entry.id   AF-A0AB33K7C2-F1
#
_cell.length_a   1.000
_cell.length_b   1.000
_cell.length_c   1.000
_cell.angle_alpha   90.00
_cell.angle_beta   90.00
_cell.angle_gamma   90.00
#
_symmetry.space_group_name_H-M   'P 1'
#
loop_
_entity.id
_entity.type
_entity.pdbx_description
1 polymer ?
#
loop_
_entity_poly.entity_id
_entity_poly.type
_entity_poly.pdbx_seq_one_letter_code
_entity_poly.pdbx_strand_id
1 'polypeptide(L)' 'MDEIRFWDQITQDAKRTIYCHPDDCAKIQQAVADQGIGHIFTVRSSPVVTAGRMLVVDHQALEAGMREVVQRPFKIF' A
#
# COMPACT_ATOMS: atom_id res chain seq x y z
N MET A 1 14.01 22.49 7.78
CA MET A 1 14.22 22.03 6.39
C MET A 1 14.44 20.52 6.28
N ASP A 2 14.63 19.80 7.39
CA ASP A 2 14.95 18.37 7.39
C ASP A 2 13.71 17.46 7.26
N GLU A 3 12.61 17.84 7.90
CA GLU A 3 11.41 17.00 8.02
C GLU A 3 10.71 16.73 6.68
N ILE A 4 10.66 17.71 5.77
CA ILE A 4 10.03 17.55 4.45
C ILE A 4 10.79 16.54 3.59
N ARG A 5 12.14 16.54 3.65
CA ARG A 5 12.97 15.57 2.90
C ARG A 5 12.81 14.15 3.45
N PHE A 6 12.66 14.01 4.77
CA PHE A 6 12.43 12.73 5.42
C PHE A 6 11.08 12.11 5.01
N TRP A 7 9.99 12.89 5.05
CA TRP A 7 8.67 12.42 4.62
C TRP A 7 8.63 12.10 3.12
N ASP A 8 9.30 12.89 2.28
CA ASP A 8 9.37 12.63 0.84
C ASP A 8 10.14 11.34 0.54
N GLN A 9 11.27 11.12 1.22
CA GLN A 9 12.07 9.91 1.09
C GLN A 9 11.32 8.66 1.59
N ILE A 10 10.59 8.75 2.71
CA ILE A 10 9.72 7.65 3.17
C ILE A 10 8.61 7.38 2.18
N THR A 11 8.01 8.43 1.61
CA THR A 11 6.91 8.27 0.65
C THR A 11 7.36 7.60 -0.64
N GLN A 12 8.60 7.87 -1.08
CA GLN A 12 9.25 7.25 -2.24
C GLN A 12 9.71 5.80 -1.97
N ASP A 13 10.08 5.46 -0.74
CA ASP A 13 10.50 4.09 -0.36
C ASP A 13 9.31 3.16 -0.02
N ALA A 14 8.17 3.75 0.37
CA ALA A 14 6.96 3.03 0.74
C ALA A 14 6.33 2.28 -0.45
N LYS A 15 6.59 0.97 -0.51
CA LYS A 15 6.01 0.06 -1.50
C LYS A 15 4.56 -0.25 -1.16
N ARG A 16 3.64 0.23 -1.99
CA ARG A 16 2.19 0.01 -1.83
C ARG A 16 1.72 -1.12 -2.73
N THR A 17 0.79 -1.94 -2.25
CA THR A 17 0.17 -3.00 -3.05
C THR A 17 -1.24 -2.61 -3.47
N ILE A 18 -1.50 -2.58 -4.77
CA ILE A 18 -2.82 -2.42 -5.34
C ILE A 18 -3.41 -3.83 -5.55
N TYR A 19 -4.44 -4.16 -4.80
CA TYR A 19 -5.27 -5.34 -5.01
C TYR A 19 -6.44 -5.01 -5.93
N CYS A 20 -6.68 -5.86 -6.92
CA CYS A 20 -7.73 -5.69 -7.90
C CYS A 20 -8.37 -7.01 -8.27
N HIS A 21 -9.57 -6.95 -8.84
CA HIS A 21 -10.22 -8.15 -9.40
C HIS A 21 -9.37 -8.73 -10.53
N PRO A 22 -9.31 -10.07 -10.71
CA PRO A 22 -8.51 -10.70 -11.78
C PRO A 22 -8.75 -10.12 -13.17
N ASP A 23 -10.00 -9.82 -13.52
CA ASP A 23 -10.37 -9.25 -14.83
C ASP A 23 -9.81 -7.83 -15.07
N ASP A 24 -9.62 -7.06 -13.99
CA ASP A 24 -9.15 -5.67 -14.05
C ASP A 24 -7.62 -5.56 -13.91
N CYS A 25 -6.96 -6.64 -13.50
CA CYS A 25 -5.55 -6.64 -13.10
C CYS A 25 -4.60 -6.23 -14.24
N ALA A 26 -4.84 -6.73 -15.45
CA ALA A 26 -4.02 -6.39 -16.62
C ALA A 26 -4.11 -4.89 -16.96
N LYS A 27 -5.32 -4.32 -16.91
CA LYS A 27 -5.55 -2.90 -17.18
C LYS A 27 -4.85 -2.01 -16.15
N ILE A 28 -4.89 -2.40 -14.88
CA ILE A 28 -4.26 -1.65 -13.78
C ILE A 28 -2.74 -1.77 -13.86
N GLN A 29 -2.19 -2.94 -14.18
CA GLN A 29 -0.75 -3.10 -14.41
C GLN A 29 -0.26 -2.20 -15.54
N GLN A 30 -1.01 -2.14 -16.64
CA GLN A 30 -0.67 -1.26 -17.76
C GLN A 30 -0.72 0.21 -17.33
N ALA A 31 -1.76 0.64 -16.61
CA ALA A 31 -1.85 2.01 -16.10
C ALA A 31 -0.68 2.38 -15.16
N VAL A 32 -0.22 1.44 -14.31
CA VAL A 32 0.95 1.64 -13.45
C VAL A 32 2.24 1.76 -14.27
N ALA A 33 2.36 0.97 -15.34
CA ALA A 33 3.50 1.03 -16.25
C ALA A 33 3.54 2.33 -17.06
N ASP A 34 2.41 2.75 -17.64
CA ASP A 34 2.27 4.00 -18.40
C ASP A 34 2.63 5.24 -17.56
N GLN A 35 2.35 5.20 -16.25
CA GLN A 35 2.68 6.28 -15.32
C GLN A 35 4.13 6.20 -14.80
N GLY A 36 4.88 5.14 -15.10
CA GLY A 36 6.26 4.95 -14.61
C GLY A 36 6.38 4.73 -13.10
N ILE A 37 5.27 4.49 -12.40
CA ILE A 37 5.20 4.38 -10.93
C ILE A 37 5.30 2.93 -10.41
N GLY A 38 5.69 1.98 -11.25
CA GLY A 38 5.86 0.57 -10.87
C GLY A 38 6.93 0.32 -9.79
N HIS A 39 7.79 1.30 -9.51
CA HIS A 39 8.74 1.24 -8.41
C HIS A 39 8.10 1.51 -7.03
N ILE A 40 6.97 2.24 -7.01
CA ILE A 40 6.21 2.57 -5.79
C ILE A 40 5.03 1.59 -5.60
N PHE A 41 4.41 1.16 -6.70
CA PHE A 41 3.20 0.32 -6.68
C PHE A 41 3.45 -1.08 -7.24
N THR A 42 3.09 -2.08 -6.44
CA THR A 42 2.97 -3.47 -6.88
C THR A 42 1.49 -3.81 -7.10
N VAL A 43 1.14 -4.41 -8.22
CA VAL A 43 -0.24 -4.84 -8.49
C VAL A 43 -0.40 -6.34 -8.21
N ARG A 44 -1.45 -6.72 -7.48
CA ARG A 44 -1.82 -8.12 -7.21
C ARG A 44 -3.29 -8.37 -7.53
N SER A 45 -3.57 -9.49 -8.18
CA SER A 45 -4.95 -9.95 -8.36
C SER A 45 -5.47 -10.57 -7.07
N SER A 46 -6.73 -10.31 -6.72
CA SER A 46 -7.40 -10.93 -5.60
C SER A 46 -8.90 -11.11 -5.88
N PRO A 47 -9.45 -12.33 -5.73
CA PRO A 47 -10.86 -12.59 -6.01
C PRO A 47 -11.81 -11.98 -4.97
N VAL A 48 -11.30 -11.50 -3.83
CA VAL A 48 -12.12 -10.82 -2.81
C VAL A 48 -12.37 -9.34 -3.14
N VAL A 49 -11.62 -8.77 -4.09
CA VAL A 49 -11.83 -7.40 -4.54
C VAL A 49 -12.93 -7.41 -5.59
N THR A 50 -14.00 -6.66 -5.34
CA THR A 50 -15.11 -6.52 -6.28
C THR A 50 -14.66 -5.92 -7.61
N ALA A 51 -15.16 -6.43 -8.73
CA ALA A 51 -14.90 -5.89 -10.06
C ALA A 51 -15.16 -4.37 -10.15
N GLY A 52 -14.30 -3.66 -10.86
CA GLY A 52 -14.33 -2.19 -10.96
C GLY A 52 -13.90 -1.44 -9.71
N ARG A 53 -13.47 -2.14 -8.64
CA ARG A 53 -12.86 -1.55 -7.45
C ARG A 53 -11.41 -1.99 -7.33
N MET A 54 -10.65 -1.21 -6.58
CA MET A 54 -9.29 -1.53 -6.19
C MET A 54 -9.08 -1.19 -4.71
N LEU A 55 -8.23 -1.96 -4.04
CA LEU A 55 -7.81 -1.73 -2.68
C LEU A 55 -6.31 -1.44 -2.68
N VAL A 56 -5.91 -0.29 -2.14
CA VAL A 56 -4.49 0.06 -2.00
C VAL A 56 -4.08 -0.16 -0.56
N VAL A 57 -3.08 -1.00 -0.35
CA VAL A 57 -2.56 -1.34 0.98
C VAL A 57 -1.12 -0.90 1.09
N ASP A 58 -0.84 -0.10 2.12
CA ASP A 58 0.51 0.21 2.58
C ASP A 58 0.88 -0.80 3.68
N HIS A 59 1.63 -1.84 3.31
CA HIS A 59 1.97 -2.92 4.23
C HIS A 59 2.90 -2.44 5.35
N GLN A 60 3.80 -1.49 5.07
CA GLN A 60 4.70 -0.95 6.09
C GLN A 60 3.93 -0.17 7.15
N ALA A 61 2.99 0.68 6.75
CA ALA A 61 2.12 1.39 7.68
C ALA A 61 1.23 0.43 8.48
N LEU A 62 0.72 -0.62 7.84
CA LEU A 62 -0.07 -1.66 8.51
C LEU A 62 0.76 -2.39 9.58
N GLU A 63 1.97 -2.84 9.23
CA GLU A 63 2.88 -3.52 10.17
C GLU A 63 3.30 -2.61 11.32
N ALA A 64 3.58 -1.33 11.05
CA ALA A 64 3.91 -0.34 12.07
C ALA A 64 2.75 -0.16 13.07
N GLY A 65 1.53 0.04 12.57
CA GLY A 65 0.34 0.16 13.41
C GLY A 65 0.06 -1.11 14.22
N MET A 66 0.24 -2.29 13.63
CA MET A 66 0.11 -3.57 14.36
C MET A 66 1.14 -3.69 15.48
N ARG A 67 2.39 -3.30 15.25
CA ARG A 67 3.44 -3.31 16.27
C ARG A 67 3.10 -2.37 17.43
N GLU A 68 2.61 -1.17 17.14
CA GLU A 68 2.17 -0.24 18.18
C GLU A 68 1.02 -0.80 19.02
N VAL A 69 0.03 -1.43 18.40
CA VAL A 69 -1.11 -2.03 19.11
C VAL A 69 -0.67 -3.17 20.04
N VAL A 70 0.23 -4.04 19.58
CA VAL A 70 0.76 -5.15 20.40
C VAL A 70 1.61 -4.65 21.57
N GLN A 71 2.34 -3.55 21.39
CA GLN A 71 3.24 -3.00 22.41
C GLN A 71 2.54 -2.08 23.43
N ARG A 72 1.26 -1.77 23.24
CA ARG A 72 0.49 -0.99 24.22
C ARG A 72 0.22 -1.84 25.46
N PRO A 73 0.63 -1.39 26.67
CA PRO A 73 0.26 -2.09 27.90
C PRO A 73 -1.26 -2.03 28.05
N PHE A 74 -1.90 -3.21 28.17
CA PHE A 74 -3.31 -3.31 28.50
C PHE A 74 -3.55 -2.68 29.87
N LYS A 75 -4.22 -1.52 29.91
CA LYS A 75 -4.68 -0.91 31.15
C LYS A 75 -5.97 -1.64 31.55
N ILE A 76 -5.84 -2.63 32.43
CA ILE A 76 -7.00 -3.25 33.09
C ILE A 76 -7.33 -2.36 34.29
N PHE A 77 -8.56 -1.85 34.33
CA PHE A 77 -9.09 -1.05 35.45
C PHE A 77 -9.35 -1.93 36.67
#